data_AF-A0A842KN69-F1
#
_entry.id   AF-A0A842KN69-F1
#
_cell.length_a   1.000
_cell.length_b   1.000
_cell.length_c   1.000
_cell.angle_alpha   90.00
_cell.angle_beta   90.00
_cell.angle_gamma   90.00
#
_symmetry.space_group_name_H-M   'P 1'
#
loop_
_entity.id
_entity.type
_entity.pdbx_description
1 polymer ?
#
loop_
_entity_poly.entity_id
_entity_poly.type
_entity_poly.pdbx_seq_one_letter_code
_entity_poly.pdbx_strand_id
1 'polypeptide(L)'
;MDENIPKKVYLTMLGRSVWAVINAYHAALREKGFFPDEIFLFAEGKKDEKLSKDIHTTINGLKILSEEFKISPLIKTELISEREYNVSCNDDFVKMVLCAHDLITKKKKEGYVIALDITPGRKTLIAGALLPIKLSDVDHIFYLSIKETVPLPYMMIPYQIQHMNDFKEQVMRTMHGA
;
A
#
# COMPACT_ATOMS: atom_id res chain seq x y z
N MET A 1 23.38 -1.04 -22.29
CA MET A 1 22.00 -1.38 -22.71
C MET A 1 21.16 -1.14 -21.48
N ASP A 2 20.60 0.06 -21.33
CA ASP A 2 19.60 0.31 -20.29
C ASP A 2 18.32 -0.34 -20.77
N GLU A 3 18.07 -1.57 -20.35
CA GLU A 3 16.70 -2.06 -20.30
C GLU A 3 15.94 -1.07 -19.42
N ASN A 4 14.90 -0.46 -19.97
CA ASN A 4 14.08 0.51 -19.25
C ASN A 4 13.30 -0.25 -18.17
N ILE A 5 13.93 -0.44 -17.00
CA ILE A 5 13.33 -1.16 -15.87
C ILE A 5 12.02 -0.43 -15.53
N PRO A 6 10.86 -1.12 -15.57
CA PRO A 6 9.59 -0.48 -15.33
C PRO A 6 9.56 0.07 -13.90
N LYS A 7 9.09 1.31 -13.77
CA LYS A 7 8.96 1.96 -12.46
C LYS A 7 7.96 1.21 -11.59
N LYS A 8 8.16 1.26 -10.28
CA LYS A 8 7.34 0.56 -9.28
C LYS A 8 6.59 1.57 -8.42
N VAL A 9 5.32 1.30 -8.16
CA VAL A 9 4.50 2.10 -7.23
C VAL A 9 3.91 1.20 -6.15
N TYR A 10 4.04 1.64 -4.89
CA TYR A 10 3.47 0.99 -3.72
C TYR A 10 2.30 1.82 -3.19
N LEU A 11 1.10 1.26 -3.25
CA LEU A 11 -0.12 1.87 -2.75
C LEU A 11 -0.44 1.26 -1.38
N THR A 12 -0.55 2.09 -0.34
CA THR A 12 -0.87 1.63 1.03
C THR A 12 -1.80 2.63 1.73
N MET A 13 -2.36 2.24 2.87
CA MET A 13 -3.32 3.06 3.60
C MET A 13 -2.93 3.22 5.08
N LEU A 14 -3.01 4.43 5.60
CA LEU A 14 -2.90 4.69 7.02
C LEU A 14 -4.23 4.36 7.72
N GLY A 15 -4.22 3.29 8.51
CA GLY A 15 -5.30 2.98 9.45
C GLY A 15 -5.04 3.56 10.84
N ARG A 16 -5.46 2.82 11.87
CA ARG A 16 -5.23 3.21 13.29
C ARG A 16 -3.80 3.00 13.77
N SER A 17 -2.96 2.32 13.00
CA SER A 17 -1.62 1.89 13.40
C SER A 17 -0.59 2.27 12.35
N VAL A 18 0.32 3.18 12.72
CA VAL A 18 1.52 3.51 11.93
C VAL A 18 2.41 2.27 11.75
N TRP A 19 2.51 1.44 12.80
CA TRP A 19 3.29 0.20 12.77
C TRP A 19 2.80 -0.79 11.73
N ALA A 20 1.49 -0.85 11.45
CA ALA A 20 0.96 -1.74 10.41
C ALA A 20 1.52 -1.37 9.03
N VAL A 21 1.60 -0.08 8.72
CA VAL A 21 2.18 0.43 7.46
C VAL A 21 3.67 0.14 7.40
N ILE A 22 4.41 0.50 8.46
CA ILE A 22 5.87 0.35 8.52
C ILE A 22 6.28 -1.13 8.43
N ASN A 23 5.61 -2.01 9.17
CA ASN A 23 5.93 -3.44 9.16
C ASN A 23 5.58 -4.08 7.82
N ALA A 24 4.41 -3.76 7.24
CA ALA A 24 4.03 -4.28 5.93
C ALA A 24 5.00 -3.80 4.83
N TYR A 25 5.40 -2.54 4.86
CA TYR A 25 6.38 -2.01 3.91
C TYR A 25 7.75 -2.66 4.07
N HIS A 26 8.24 -2.85 5.31
CA HIS A 26 9.49 -3.58 5.56
C HIS A 26 9.41 -5.01 5.01
N ALA A 27 8.29 -5.72 5.25
CA ALA A 27 8.10 -7.06 4.71
C ALA A 27 8.07 -7.07 3.17
N ALA A 28 7.49 -6.05 2.52
CA ALA A 28 7.49 -5.92 1.06
C ALA A 28 8.91 -5.75 0.50
N LEU A 29 9.71 -4.90 1.13
CA LEU A 29 11.11 -4.69 0.75
C LEU A 29 11.94 -5.97 0.94
N ARG A 30 11.77 -6.63 2.09
CA ARG A 30 12.63 -7.74 2.52
C ARG A 30 12.24 -9.10 1.95
N GLU A 31 10.96 -9.49 2.06
CA GLU A 31 10.48 -10.81 1.62
C GLU A 31 10.16 -10.84 0.13
N LYS A 32 9.68 -9.73 -0.43
CA LYS A 32 9.24 -9.66 -1.84
C LYS A 32 10.21 -8.95 -2.76
N GLY A 33 11.23 -8.27 -2.23
CA GLY A 33 12.16 -7.48 -3.06
C GLY A 33 11.46 -6.38 -3.85
N PHE A 34 10.33 -5.87 -3.33
CA PHE A 34 9.57 -4.83 -4.00
C PHE A 34 10.11 -3.45 -3.61
N PHE A 35 10.96 -2.89 -4.47
CA PHE A 35 11.61 -1.59 -4.29
C PHE A 35 10.88 -0.50 -5.09
N PRO A 36 9.98 0.29 -4.49
CA PRO A 36 9.20 1.29 -5.23
C PRO A 36 10.01 2.54 -5.60
N ASP A 37 9.60 3.19 -6.71
CA ASP A 37 9.97 4.56 -7.07
C ASP A 37 8.99 5.58 -6.51
N GLU A 38 7.74 5.19 -6.29
CA GLU A 38 6.70 6.02 -5.70
C GLU A 38 5.94 5.25 -4.62
N ILE A 39 5.59 5.94 -3.53
CA ILE A 39 4.67 5.45 -2.50
C ILE A 39 3.47 6.38 -2.44
N PHE A 40 2.26 5.84 -2.52
CA PHE A 40 1.03 6.58 -2.19
C PHE A 40 0.48 6.08 -0.87
N LEU A 41 0.45 6.99 0.11
CA LEU A 41 -0.16 6.78 1.41
C LEU A 41 -1.54 7.43 1.44
N PHE A 42 -2.58 6.63 1.40
CA PHE A 42 -3.95 7.12 1.59
C PHE A 42 -4.28 7.19 3.07
N ALA A 43 -4.87 8.28 3.51
CA ALA A 43 -5.40 8.44 4.86
C ALA A 43 -6.88 8.85 4.79
N GLU A 44 -7.60 8.67 5.88
CA GLU A 44 -8.98 9.11 6.03
C GLU A 44 -9.20 9.67 7.43
N GLY A 45 -10.27 10.43 7.59
CA GLY A 45 -10.62 11.10 8.83
C GLY A 45 -10.49 12.61 8.74
N LYS A 46 -10.81 13.27 9.85
CA LYS A 46 -10.67 14.72 9.95
C LYS A 46 -9.21 15.05 10.15
N LYS A 47 -8.73 16.06 9.43
CA LYS A 47 -7.38 16.60 9.62
C LYS A 47 -7.30 17.30 10.97
N ASP A 48 -6.83 16.54 11.96
CA ASP A 48 -6.52 17.02 13.29
C ASP A 48 -5.01 16.84 13.59
N GLU A 49 -4.58 17.28 14.76
CA GLU A 49 -3.19 17.18 15.19
C GLU A 49 -2.72 15.71 15.23
N LYS A 50 -3.60 14.80 15.68
CA LYS A 50 -3.27 13.38 15.80
C LYS A 50 -3.05 12.74 14.43
N LEU A 51 -3.97 12.91 13.50
CA LEU A 51 -3.85 12.36 12.15
C LEU A 51 -2.63 12.95 11.43
N SER A 52 -2.39 14.25 11.58
CA SER A 52 -1.21 14.92 11.01
C SER A 52 0.09 14.33 11.56
N LYS A 53 0.15 14.07 12.87
CA LYS A 53 1.29 13.40 13.52
C LYS A 53 1.45 11.96 13.04
N ASP A 54 0.36 11.20 12.92
CA ASP A 54 0.39 9.80 12.47
C ASP A 54 0.88 9.71 11.01
N ILE A 55 0.41 10.60 10.12
CA ILE A 55 0.90 10.73 8.73
C ILE A 55 2.39 11.07 8.72
N HIS A 56 2.82 12.09 9.47
CA HIS A 56 4.21 12.51 9.52
C HIS A 56 5.13 11.38 10.01
N THR A 57 4.73 10.69 11.08
CA THR A 57 5.47 9.55 11.63
C THR A 57 5.56 8.41 10.62
N THR A 58 4.47 8.14 9.89
CA THR A 58 4.44 7.11 8.84
C THR A 58 5.41 7.46 7.71
N ILE A 59 5.37 8.69 7.19
CA ILE A 59 6.28 9.15 6.12
C ILE A 59 7.74 9.02 6.55
N ASN A 60 8.08 9.42 7.78
CA ASN A 60 9.44 9.30 8.29
C ASN A 60 9.87 7.84 8.39
N GLY A 61 9.00 6.94 8.88
CA GLY A 61 9.29 5.51 8.94
C GLY A 61 9.51 4.89 7.56
N LEU A 62 8.69 5.25 6.57
CA LEU A 62 8.83 4.81 5.18
C LEU A 62 10.17 5.29 4.58
N LYS A 63 10.59 6.54 4.86
CA LYS A 63 11.88 7.07 4.40
C LYS A 63 13.06 6.33 5.00
N ILE A 64 13.08 6.16 6.33
CA ILE A 64 14.15 5.46 7.04
C ILE A 64 14.31 4.03 6.50
N LEU A 65 13.21 3.30 6.31
CA LEU A 65 13.27 1.97 5.72
C LEU A 65 13.74 2.00 4.26
N SER A 66 13.30 2.97 3.47
CA SER A 66 13.74 3.09 2.08
C SER A 66 15.26 3.32 1.98
N GLU A 67 15.80 4.18 2.85
CA GLU A 67 17.23 4.47 2.92
C GLU A 67 18.07 3.23 3.28
N GLU A 68 17.60 2.40 4.23
CA GLU A 68 18.26 1.13 4.58
C GLU A 68 18.39 0.17 3.38
N PHE A 69 17.36 0.15 2.52
CA PHE A 69 17.35 -0.64 1.28
C PHE A 69 17.96 0.11 0.08
N LYS A 70 18.62 1.26 0.31
CA LYS A 70 19.31 2.08 -0.69
C LYS A 70 18.40 2.59 -1.82
N ILE A 71 17.13 2.87 -1.49
CA ILE A 71 16.15 3.48 -2.40
C ILE A 71 15.60 4.78 -1.83
N SER A 72 15.05 5.64 -2.70
CA SER A 72 14.49 6.93 -2.30
C SER A 72 13.18 7.20 -3.06
N PRO A 73 12.08 6.50 -2.72
CA PRO A 73 10.81 6.68 -3.39
C PRO A 73 10.23 8.06 -3.13
N LEU A 74 9.56 8.63 -4.13
CA LEU A 74 8.72 9.80 -3.95
C LEU A 74 7.45 9.40 -3.17
N ILE A 75 7.34 9.89 -1.93
CA ILE A 75 6.19 9.62 -1.07
C ILE A 75 5.14 10.72 -1.24
N LYS A 76 3.92 10.32 -1.64
CA LYS A 76 2.74 11.17 -1.77
C LYS A 76 1.71 10.75 -0.72
N THR A 77 1.00 11.73 -0.19
CA THR A 77 -0.09 11.48 0.76
C THR A 77 -1.36 12.10 0.25
N GLU A 78 -2.46 11.36 0.36
CA GLU A 78 -3.80 11.86 0.04
C GLU A 78 -4.75 11.59 1.20
N LEU A 79 -5.43 12.65 1.66
CA LEU A 79 -6.50 12.54 2.65
C LEU A 79 -7.83 12.38 1.91
N ILE A 80 -8.34 11.15 1.86
CA ILE A 80 -9.53 10.76 1.10
C ILE A 80 -10.76 11.59 1.52
N SER A 81 -10.89 11.88 2.82
CA SER A 81 -12.03 12.66 3.34
C SER A 81 -12.07 14.09 2.81
N GLU A 82 -10.92 14.68 2.48
CA GLU A 82 -10.80 16.03 1.90
C GLU A 82 -10.84 16.03 0.36
N ARG A 83 -10.81 14.87 -0.30
CA ARG A 83 -10.83 14.81 -1.76
C ARG A 83 -12.21 15.21 -2.27
N GLU A 84 -12.24 16.14 -3.22
CA GLU A 84 -13.47 16.55 -3.89
C GLU A 84 -13.65 15.75 -5.17
N TYR A 85 -14.87 15.25 -5.34
CA TYR A 85 -15.32 14.58 -6.55
C TYR A 85 -16.67 15.16 -6.96
N ASN A 86 -16.89 15.28 -8.26
CA ASN A 86 -18.19 15.69 -8.81
C ASN A 86 -19.19 14.52 -8.76
N VAL A 87 -19.51 14.06 -7.54
CA VAL A 87 -20.46 12.97 -7.27
C VAL A 87 -21.46 13.39 -6.20
N SER A 88 -22.66 12.80 -6.25
CA SER A 88 -23.79 13.18 -5.38
C SER A 88 -23.64 12.76 -3.92
N CYS A 89 -22.62 11.97 -3.56
CA CYS A 89 -22.39 11.50 -2.20
C CYS A 89 -20.96 11.82 -1.74
N ASN A 90 -20.85 12.32 -0.50
CA ASN A 90 -19.57 12.67 0.12
C ASN A 90 -19.02 11.51 0.99
N ASP A 91 -19.17 10.27 0.51
CA ASP A 91 -18.77 9.07 1.25
C ASP A 91 -17.31 8.70 0.95
N ASP A 92 -16.48 8.59 1.99
CA ASP A 92 -15.06 8.22 1.89
C ASP A 92 -14.83 6.89 1.16
N PHE A 93 -15.76 5.93 1.28
CA PHE A 93 -15.72 4.68 0.52
C PHE A 93 -15.79 4.95 -0.99
N VAL A 94 -16.79 5.74 -1.42
CA VAL A 94 -16.98 6.06 -2.84
C VAL A 94 -15.80 6.88 -3.37
N LYS A 95 -15.31 7.85 -2.59
CA LYS A 95 -14.11 8.61 -2.93
C LYS A 95 -12.89 7.71 -3.10
N MET A 96 -12.71 6.71 -2.23
CA MET A 96 -11.62 5.75 -2.36
C MET A 96 -11.76 4.91 -3.63
N VAL A 97 -12.96 4.45 -3.98
CA VAL A 97 -13.21 3.70 -5.23
C VAL A 97 -12.75 4.51 -6.44
N LEU A 98 -13.19 5.76 -6.53
CA LEU A 98 -12.80 6.66 -7.63
C LEU A 98 -11.29 6.92 -7.61
N CYS A 99 -10.71 7.13 -6.43
CA CYS A 99 -9.30 7.46 -6.28
C CYS A 99 -8.40 6.30 -6.70
N ALA A 100 -8.68 5.10 -6.21
CA ALA A 100 -7.95 3.90 -6.58
C ALA A 100 -8.06 3.63 -8.09
N HIS A 101 -9.27 3.72 -8.65
CA HIS A 101 -9.49 3.54 -10.08
C HIS A 101 -8.64 4.50 -10.92
N ASP A 102 -8.70 5.79 -10.63
CA ASP A 102 -8.00 6.82 -11.40
C ASP A 102 -6.48 6.67 -11.29
N LEU A 103 -5.98 6.43 -10.07
CA LEU A 103 -4.55 6.28 -9.83
C LEU A 103 -4.00 5.02 -10.51
N ILE A 104 -4.65 3.87 -10.33
CA ILE A 104 -4.21 2.60 -10.90
C ILE A 104 -4.26 2.67 -12.43
N THR A 105 -5.35 3.20 -13.00
CA THR A 105 -5.47 3.40 -14.46
C THR A 105 -4.36 4.28 -14.99
N LYS A 106 -4.06 5.40 -14.31
CA LYS A 106 -2.98 6.30 -14.69
C LYS A 106 -1.62 5.61 -14.62
N LYS A 107 -1.29 4.96 -13.50
CA LYS A 107 0.01 4.31 -13.29
C LYS A 107 0.23 3.15 -14.25
N LYS A 108 -0.81 2.39 -14.56
CA LYS A 108 -0.76 1.33 -15.57
C LYS A 108 -0.50 1.87 -16.97
N LYS A 109 -1.14 2.99 -17.36
CA LYS A 109 -0.85 3.67 -18.65
C LYS A 109 0.58 4.21 -18.71
N GLU A 110 1.14 4.62 -17.57
CA GLU A 110 2.53 5.03 -17.43
C GLU A 110 3.52 3.84 -17.43
N GLY A 111 3.03 2.59 -17.49
CA GLY A 111 3.85 1.38 -17.52
C GLY A 111 4.45 0.98 -16.16
N TYR A 112 3.85 1.43 -15.05
CA TYR A 112 4.31 1.05 -13.71
C TYR A 112 3.94 -0.40 -13.38
N VAL A 113 4.82 -1.04 -12.61
CA VAL A 113 4.49 -2.21 -11.79
C VAL A 113 3.81 -1.72 -10.51
N ILE A 114 2.60 -2.21 -10.25
CA ILE A 114 1.73 -1.70 -9.19
C ILE A 114 1.58 -2.75 -8.08
N ALA A 115 1.96 -2.38 -6.86
CA ALA A 115 1.66 -3.14 -5.66
C ALA A 115 0.60 -2.42 -4.81
N LEU A 116 -0.46 -3.14 -4.44
CA LEU A 116 -1.47 -2.68 -3.49
C LEU A 116 -1.30 -3.44 -2.17
N ASP A 117 -0.91 -2.74 -1.11
CA ASP A 117 -0.84 -3.27 0.24
C ASP A 117 -2.16 -3.08 0.97
N ILE A 118 -2.79 -4.19 1.31
CA ILE A 118 -4.09 -4.24 1.99
C ILE A 118 -3.95 -4.58 3.48
N THR A 119 -2.73 -4.60 4.02
CA THR A 119 -2.49 -4.86 5.45
C THR A 119 -3.02 -3.72 6.34
N PRO A 120 -2.63 -2.46 6.10
CA PRO A 120 -3.05 -1.35 6.95
C PRO A 120 -4.27 -0.64 6.36
N GLY A 121 -5.04 0.05 7.19
CA GLY A 121 -6.24 0.80 6.76
C GLY A 121 -7.54 0.26 7.38
N ARG A 122 -8.62 1.06 7.37
CA ARG A 122 -9.94 0.53 7.71
C ARG A 122 -10.41 -0.38 6.57
N LYS A 123 -11.12 -1.46 6.92
CA LYS A 123 -11.70 -2.42 5.98
C LYS A 123 -12.53 -1.74 4.88
N THR A 124 -13.17 -0.62 5.20
CA THR A 124 -13.95 0.17 4.24
C THR A 124 -13.08 0.77 3.13
N LEU A 125 -11.95 1.45 3.39
CA LEU A 125 -11.13 1.90 2.25
C LEU A 125 -10.47 0.74 1.52
N ILE A 126 -10.06 -0.32 2.23
CA ILE A 126 -9.49 -1.50 1.56
C ILE A 126 -10.50 -2.06 0.56
N ALA A 127 -11.75 -2.24 0.98
CA ALA A 127 -12.82 -2.66 0.08
C ALA A 127 -13.03 -1.65 -1.06
N GLY A 128 -13.02 -0.35 -0.77
CA GLY A 128 -13.15 0.69 -1.79
C GLY A 128 -12.00 0.66 -2.82
N ALA A 129 -10.78 0.42 -2.38
CA ALA A 129 -9.61 0.33 -3.25
C ALA A 129 -9.58 -0.94 -4.09
N LEU A 130 -10.12 -2.05 -3.58
CA LEU A 130 -10.21 -3.33 -4.29
C LEU A 130 -11.42 -3.42 -5.23
N LEU A 131 -12.52 -2.73 -4.94
CA LEU A 131 -13.75 -2.83 -5.74
C LEU A 131 -13.56 -2.49 -7.24
N PRO A 132 -12.81 -1.43 -7.63
CA PRO A 132 -12.70 -1.05 -9.03
C PRO A 132 -11.62 -1.83 -9.80
N ILE A 133 -10.82 -2.67 -9.15
CA ILE A 133 -9.64 -3.29 -9.78
C ILE A 133 -9.96 -4.68 -10.33
N LYS A 134 -9.44 -4.98 -11.52
CA LYS A 134 -9.36 -6.34 -12.05
C LYS A 134 -8.00 -6.95 -11.69
N LEU A 135 -7.89 -8.28 -11.72
CA LEU A 135 -6.60 -8.98 -11.51
C LEU A 135 -5.48 -8.50 -12.47
N SER A 136 -5.85 -8.00 -13.66
CA SER A 136 -4.91 -7.46 -14.63
C SER A 136 -4.46 -6.02 -14.33
N ASP A 137 -5.05 -5.33 -13.37
CA ASP A 137 -4.83 -3.89 -13.14
C ASP A 137 -3.71 -3.59 -12.16
N VAL A 138 -3.37 -4.55 -11.31
CA VAL A 138 -2.26 -4.48 -10.35
C VAL A 138 -1.37 -5.70 -10.52
N ASP A 139 -0.09 -5.62 -10.18
CA ASP A 139 0.88 -6.70 -10.30
C ASP A 139 1.01 -7.51 -9.01
N HIS A 140 0.79 -6.84 -7.87
CA HIS A 140 0.87 -7.45 -6.55
C HIS A 140 -0.28 -6.98 -5.66
N ILE A 141 -0.83 -7.90 -4.86
CA ILE A 141 -1.73 -7.57 -3.75
C ILE A 141 -1.10 -8.10 -2.48
N PHE A 142 -0.47 -7.20 -1.73
CA PHE A 142 0.29 -7.55 -0.54
C PHE A 142 -0.55 -7.57 0.73
N TYR A 143 -0.28 -8.56 1.58
CA TYR A 143 -0.88 -8.68 2.90
C TYR A 143 0.10 -9.33 3.87
N LEU A 144 0.58 -8.55 4.84
CA LEU A 144 1.39 -9.07 5.94
C LEU A 144 0.47 -9.74 6.96
N SER A 145 0.43 -11.08 6.91
CA SER A 145 -0.26 -11.88 7.89
C SER A 145 0.61 -12.01 9.14
N ILE A 146 0.07 -11.63 10.30
CA ILE A 146 0.66 -11.91 11.60
C ILE A 146 -0.36 -12.70 12.40
N LYS A 147 -0.04 -13.96 12.73
CA LYS A 147 -1.00 -14.89 13.37
C LYS A 147 -1.43 -14.45 14.76
N GLU A 148 -0.57 -13.68 15.45
CA GLU A 148 -0.81 -13.18 16.79
C GLU A 148 -0.49 -11.69 16.83
N THR A 149 -1.29 -10.89 17.55
CA THR A 149 -1.06 -9.45 17.63
C THR A 149 0.19 -9.20 18.50
N VAL A 150 1.29 -8.86 17.86
CA VAL A 150 2.56 -8.53 18.55
C VAL A 150 2.93 -7.09 18.21
N PRO A 151 3.00 -6.16 19.19
CA PRO A 151 3.30 -4.75 18.94
C PRO A 151 4.82 -4.51 18.79
N LEU A 152 5.48 -5.33 17.98
CA LEU A 152 6.92 -5.28 17.75
C LEU A 152 7.24 -4.81 16.32
N PRO A 153 8.39 -4.16 16.12
CA PRO A 153 8.94 -3.94 14.78
C PRO A 153 9.08 -5.27 14.03
N TYR A 154 8.86 -5.28 12.72
CA TYR A 154 8.84 -6.46 11.85
C TYR A 154 10.00 -7.45 12.08
N MET A 155 11.23 -6.95 12.26
CA MET A 155 12.42 -7.79 12.51
C MET A 155 12.42 -8.53 13.86
N MET A 156 11.60 -8.07 14.80
CA MET A 156 11.46 -8.64 16.14
C MET A 156 10.22 -9.54 16.25
N ILE A 157 9.37 -9.59 15.22
CA ILE A 157 8.24 -10.52 15.16
C ILE A 157 8.78 -11.90 14.79
N PRO A 158 8.48 -12.97 15.56
CA PRO A 158 8.94 -14.31 15.24
C PRO A 158 8.56 -14.75 13.82
N TYR A 159 9.53 -15.26 13.05
CA TYR A 159 9.34 -15.64 11.64
C TYR A 159 8.21 -16.67 11.44
N GLN A 160 7.94 -17.52 12.42
CA GLN A 160 6.91 -18.57 12.33
C GLN A 160 5.47 -18.01 12.33
N ILE A 161 5.30 -16.77 12.78
CA ILE A 161 3.99 -16.14 12.94
C ILE A 161 3.77 -14.96 11.98
N GLN A 162 4.77 -14.59 11.18
CA GLN A 162 4.63 -13.54 10.17
C GLN A 162 4.90 -14.04 8.75
N HIS A 163 4.15 -13.53 7.79
CA HIS A 163 4.38 -13.83 6.38
C HIS A 163 3.82 -12.74 5.46
N MET A 164 4.63 -12.25 4.52
CA MET A 164 4.15 -11.36 3.47
C MET A 164 3.53 -12.16 2.32
N ASN A 165 2.21 -12.11 2.23
CA ASN A 165 1.48 -12.73 1.12
C ASN A 165 1.53 -11.82 -0.10
N ASP A 166 1.53 -12.45 -1.27
CA ASP A 166 1.11 -11.81 -2.51
C ASP A 166 -0.07 -12.60 -3.06
N PHE A 167 -1.28 -12.10 -2.84
CA PHE A 167 -2.50 -12.82 -3.20
C PHE A 167 -2.67 -12.98 -4.70
N LYS A 168 -2.23 -12.01 -5.50
CA LYS A 168 -2.31 -12.15 -6.96
C LYS A 168 -1.37 -13.25 -7.42
N GLU A 169 -0.12 -13.23 -6.97
CA GLU A 169 0.87 -14.26 -7.30
C GLU A 169 0.37 -15.67 -6.91
N GLN A 170 -0.16 -15.82 -5.68
CA GLN A 170 -0.69 -17.10 -5.19
C GLN A 170 -1.83 -17.65 -6.07
N VAL A 171 -2.78 -16.79 -6.44
CA VAL A 171 -3.90 -17.16 -7.33
C VAL A 171 -3.38 -17.53 -8.73
N MET A 172 -2.48 -16.72 -9.30
CA MET A 172 -1.96 -16.95 -10.65
C MET A 172 -1.15 -18.24 -10.75
N ARG A 173 -0.32 -18.55 -9.75
CA ARG A 173 0.41 -19.83 -9.66
C ARG A 173 -0.54 -21.02 -9.60
N THR A 174 -1.65 -20.89 -8.86
CA THR A 174 -2.65 -21.95 -8.74
C THR A 174 -3.43 -22.15 -10.05
N MET A 175 -3.75 -21.07 -10.77
CA MET A 175 -4.53 -21.14 -12.01
C MET A 175 -3.74 -21.69 -13.21
N HIS A 176 -2.43 -21.46 -13.28
CA HIS A 176 -1.62 -21.82 -14.45
C HIS A 176 -0.81 -23.11 -14.30
N GLY A 177 -0.86 -23.76 -13.13
CA GLY A 177 0.03 -24.88 -12.80
C GLY A 177 1.46 -24.38 -12.58
N ALA A 178 2.19 -25.05 -11.70
CA ALA A 178 3.60 -24.76 -11.42
C ALA A 178 4.47 -24.87 -12.69
#